data_AF-A0A9W8T965-F1
#
_entry.id   AF-A0A9W8T965-F1
#
_cell.length_a   1.000
_cell.length_b   1.000
_cell.length_c   1.000
_cell.angle_alpha   90.00
_cell.angle_beta   90.00
_cell.angle_gamma   90.00
#
_symmetry.space_group_name_H-M   'P 1'
#
loop_
_entity.id
_entity.type
_entity.pdbx_description
1 polymer ?
#
loop_
_entity_poly.entity_id
_entity_poly.type
_entity_poly.pdbx_seq_one_letter_code
_entity_poly.pdbx_strand_id
1 'polypeptide(L)'
;MAQGTGITAIANLVPVLMGGLGFGVTLQMALGVVWTVCAVIGCGFNVLLLDRVGRVKLLVIGGFGSAAILSVMAALQKFYLGTDDGAGLNAAVAIYFIFGAFFTTTIECTAYAYGSEIWPTHLRSEGSTLVFASFFGNSIAYSAPVTVGLKNTGWKFYMIFVVVTVISTIAIWFTFPETIGLPLEEINAKFGEKVEIDLKSAVVAEVG
;
A
#
# COMPACT_ATOMS: atom_id res chain seq x y z
N MET A 1 -7.42 3.08 -0.61
CA MET A 1 -6.22 3.45 0.17
C MET A 1 -4.92 3.20 -0.59
N ALA A 2 -4.59 1.97 -1.00
CA ALA A 2 -3.27 1.60 -1.54
C ALA A 2 -2.72 2.55 -2.62
N GLN A 3 -3.48 2.84 -3.68
CA GLN A 3 -3.02 3.78 -4.73
C GLN A 3 -3.03 5.26 -4.29
N GLY A 4 -3.88 5.60 -3.31
CA GLY A 4 -3.91 6.92 -2.68
C GLY A 4 -2.71 7.20 -1.77
N THR A 5 -1.85 6.20 -1.50
CA THR A 5 -0.59 6.37 -0.74
C THR A 5 0.48 7.16 -1.47
N GLY A 6 0.29 7.45 -2.76
CA GLY A 6 1.29 8.16 -3.56
C GLY A 6 2.39 7.27 -4.14
N ILE A 7 2.30 5.94 -4.01
CA ILE A 7 3.25 4.98 -4.62
C ILE A 7 3.45 5.25 -6.12
N THR A 8 2.35 5.45 -6.84
CA THR A 8 2.34 5.78 -8.27
C THR A 8 2.93 7.17 -8.54
N ALA A 9 2.67 8.14 -7.66
CA ALA A 9 3.18 9.50 -7.81
C ALA A 9 4.72 9.53 -7.68
N ILE A 10 5.26 8.84 -6.67
CA ILE A 10 6.70 8.76 -6.48
C ILE A 10 7.35 8.00 -7.63
N ALA A 11 6.78 6.87 -8.07
CA ALA A 11 7.34 6.06 -9.15
C ALA A 11 7.57 6.87 -10.45
N ASN A 12 6.71 7.84 -10.75
CA ASN A 12 6.87 8.71 -11.93
C ASN A 12 7.99 9.75 -11.79
N LEU A 13 8.41 10.09 -10.57
CA LEU A 13 9.50 11.05 -10.34
C LEU A 13 10.89 10.43 -10.31
N VAL A 14 10.99 9.14 -10.02
CA VAL A 14 12.28 8.47 -9.82
C VAL A 14 13.21 8.64 -11.02
N PRO A 15 12.76 8.49 -12.29
CA PRO A 15 13.60 8.75 -13.45
C PRO A 15 14.06 10.21 -13.55
N VAL A 16 13.22 11.16 -13.13
CA VAL A 16 13.55 12.60 -13.13
C VAL A 16 14.62 12.91 -12.08
N LEU A 17 14.48 12.35 -10.88
CA LEU A 17 15.45 12.49 -9.78
C LEU A 17 16.80 11.88 -10.14
N MET A 18 16.80 10.65 -10.64
CA MET A 18 18.01 9.96 -11.08
C MET A 18 18.64 10.65 -12.30
N GLY A 19 17.83 11.21 -13.21
CA GLY A 19 18.32 12.04 -14.31
C GLY A 19 19.00 13.32 -13.83
N GLY A 20 18.45 13.98 -12.79
CA GLY A 20 19.08 15.14 -12.15
C GLY A 20 20.45 14.84 -11.52
N LEU A 21 20.66 13.60 -11.08
CA LEU A 21 21.96 13.10 -10.60
C LEU A 21 22.93 12.72 -11.73
N GLY A 22 22.51 12.84 -12.99
CA GLY A 22 23.31 12.41 -14.14
C GLY A 22 23.37 10.88 -14.33
N PHE A 23 22.49 10.12 -13.69
CA PHE A 23 22.46 8.67 -13.89
C PHE A 23 21.97 8.34 -15.30
N GLY A 24 22.82 7.63 -16.06
CA GLY A 24 22.45 7.15 -17.38
C GLY A 24 21.27 6.16 -17.34
N VAL A 25 20.58 5.99 -18.47
CA VAL A 25 19.37 5.15 -18.60
C VAL A 25 19.61 3.73 -18.09
N THR A 26 20.76 3.12 -18.38
CA THR A 26 21.11 1.76 -17.92
C THR A 26 21.12 1.65 -16.39
N LEU A 27 21.67 2.65 -15.68
CA LEU A 27 21.71 2.65 -14.22
C LEU A 27 20.30 2.88 -13.64
N GLN A 28 19.49 3.74 -14.25
CA GLN A 28 18.10 3.96 -13.82
C GLN A 28 17.29 2.67 -13.93
N MET A 29 17.43 1.93 -15.04
CA MET A 29 16.76 0.64 -15.20
C MET A 29 17.27 -0.40 -14.21
N ALA A 30 18.58 -0.46 -13.98
CA ALA A 30 19.17 -1.37 -12.99
C ALA A 30 18.64 -1.09 -11.57
N LEU A 31 18.56 0.18 -11.17
CA LEU A 31 17.98 0.58 -9.88
C LEU A 31 16.48 0.26 -9.79
N GLY A 32 15.75 0.35 -10.90
CA GLY A 32 14.38 -0.13 -11.00
C GLY A 32 14.25 -1.62 -10.72
N VAL A 33 15.15 -2.45 -11.29
CA VAL A 33 15.18 -3.89 -11.01
C VAL A 33 15.49 -4.16 -9.54
N VAL A 34 16.48 -3.48 -8.97
CA VAL A 34 16.82 -3.60 -7.53
C VAL A 34 15.61 -3.25 -6.67
N TRP A 35 14.89 -2.18 -7.02
CA TRP A 35 13.68 -1.76 -6.32
C TRP A 35 12.59 -2.84 -6.36
N THR A 36 12.37 -3.47 -7.51
CA THR A 36 11.42 -4.59 -7.64
C THR A 36 11.84 -5.79 -6.79
N VAL A 37 13.13 -6.13 -6.72
CA VAL A 37 13.63 -7.21 -5.86
C VAL A 37 13.37 -6.89 -4.38
N CYS A 38 13.65 -5.65 -3.95
CA CYS A 38 13.34 -5.19 -2.59
C CYS A 38 11.84 -5.28 -2.30
N ALA A 39 10.99 -4.94 -3.27
CA ALA A 39 9.53 -5.04 -3.14
C ALA A 39 9.08 -6.49 -2.91
N VAL A 40 9.59 -7.45 -3.69
CA VAL A 40 9.30 -8.89 -3.53
C VAL A 40 9.71 -9.39 -2.14
N ILE A 41 10.90 -9.00 -1.67
CA ILE A 41 11.37 -9.36 -0.33
C ILE A 41 10.43 -8.77 0.74
N GLY A 42 10.04 -7.51 0.61
CA GLY A 42 9.09 -6.85 1.52
C GLY A 42 7.72 -7.53 1.55
N CYS A 43 7.20 -7.95 0.40
CA CYS A 43 5.98 -8.75 0.31
C CYS A 43 6.12 -10.08 1.06
N GLY A 44 7.28 -10.76 0.95
CA GLY A 44 7.58 -11.97 1.73
C GLY A 44 7.51 -11.73 3.24
N PHE A 45 8.04 -10.59 3.72
CA PHE A 45 7.91 -10.19 5.12
C PHE A 45 6.47 -9.85 5.51
N ASN A 46 5.70 -9.19 4.64
CA ASN A 46 4.29 -8.87 4.90
C ASN A 46 3.48 -10.14 5.17
N VAL A 47 3.70 -11.20 4.39
CA VAL A 47 3.04 -12.51 4.58
C VAL A 47 3.32 -13.10 5.96
N LEU A 48 4.53 -12.93 6.49
CA LEU A 48 4.85 -13.40 7.84
C LEU A 48 4.25 -12.51 8.94
N LEU A 49 4.07 -11.22 8.66
CA LEU A 49 3.56 -10.24 9.61
C LEU A 49 2.03 -10.25 9.70
N LEU A 50 1.32 -10.54 8.60
CA LEU A 50 -0.15 -10.46 8.56
C LEU A 50 -0.83 -11.44 9.51
N ASP A 51 -0.22 -12.61 9.75
CA ASP A 51 -0.72 -13.60 10.71
C ASP A 51 -0.28 -13.34 12.15
N ARG A 52 0.71 -12.48 12.38
CA ARG A 52 1.20 -12.15 13.74
C ARG A 52 0.63 -10.86 14.29
N VAL A 53 0.56 -9.82 13.46
CA VAL A 53 0.15 -8.46 13.87
C VAL A 53 -1.35 -8.26 13.69
N GLY A 54 -1.90 -8.77 12.59
CA GLY A 54 -3.27 -8.54 12.16
C GLY A 54 -3.34 -7.62 10.95
N ARG A 55 -4.39 -7.79 10.15
CA ARG A 55 -4.54 -7.14 8.85
C ARG A 55 -4.85 -5.66 9.03
N VAL A 56 -5.83 -5.32 9.87
CA VAL A 56 -6.25 -3.92 10.06
C VAL A 56 -5.14 -3.11 10.72
N LYS A 57 -4.49 -3.68 11.74
CA LYS A 57 -3.34 -3.03 12.39
C LYS A 57 -2.19 -2.75 11.43
N LEU A 58 -1.83 -3.69 10.56
CA LEU A 58 -0.79 -3.48 9.54
C LEU A 58 -1.20 -2.40 8.53
N LEU A 59 -2.45 -2.39 8.08
CA LEU A 59 -2.96 -1.35 7.18
C LEU A 59 -2.91 0.05 7.83
N VAL A 60 -3.17 0.15 9.13
CA VAL A 60 -3.13 1.42 9.87
C VAL A 60 -1.69 1.90 10.09
N ILE A 61 -0.80 1.01 10.56
CA ILE A 61 0.62 1.32 10.75
C ILE A 61 1.26 1.69 9.42
N GLY A 62 0.97 0.90 8.38
CA GLY A 62 1.40 1.15 7.02
C GLY A 62 0.89 2.49 6.50
N GLY A 63 -0.39 2.80 6.69
CA GLY A 63 -0.99 4.04 6.22
C GLY A 63 -0.35 5.29 6.82
N PHE A 64 -0.21 5.35 8.14
CA PHE A 64 0.43 6.48 8.80
C PHE A 64 1.94 6.57 8.50
N GLY A 65 2.64 5.44 8.45
CA GLY A 65 4.07 5.42 8.12
C GLY A 65 4.32 5.84 6.67
N SER A 66 3.53 5.37 5.71
CA SER A 66 3.58 5.82 4.31
C SER A 66 3.28 7.32 4.20
N ALA A 67 2.29 7.84 4.92
CA ALA A 67 2.01 9.27 4.93
C ALA A 67 3.18 10.12 5.48
N ALA A 68 3.86 9.63 6.53
CA ALA A 68 5.04 10.29 7.09
C ALA A 68 6.22 10.29 6.12
N ILE A 69 6.54 9.13 5.53
CA ILE A 69 7.64 8.99 4.55
C ILE A 69 7.35 9.85 3.31
N LEU A 70 6.10 9.86 2.83
CA LEU A 70 5.68 10.69 1.71
C LEU A 70 5.82 12.20 2.00
N SER A 71 5.55 12.61 3.24
CA SER A 71 5.74 14.00 3.69
C SER A 71 7.23 14.40 3.66
N VAL A 72 8.12 13.48 4.07
CA VAL A 72 9.58 13.68 3.97
C VAL A 72 10.01 13.78 2.50
N MET A 73 9.49 12.92 1.63
CA MET A 73 9.75 12.97 0.19
C MET A 73 9.31 14.31 -0.41
N ALA A 74 8.13 14.81 -0.03
CA ALA A 74 7.64 16.12 -0.47
C ALA A 74 8.56 17.27 -0.02
N ALA A 75 9.10 17.20 1.19
CA ALA A 75 10.06 18.19 1.70
C ALA A 75 11.38 18.13 0.93
N LEU A 76 11.95 16.94 0.70
CA LEU A 76 13.17 16.78 -0.09
C LEU A 76 12.98 17.32 -1.52
N GLN A 77 11.83 17.02 -2.14
CA GLN A 77 11.49 17.55 -3.45
C GLN A 77 11.44 19.09 -3.46
N LYS A 78 10.88 19.71 -2.43
CA LYS A 78 10.78 21.17 -2.34
C LYS A 78 12.15 21.84 -2.28
N PHE A 79 13.10 21.26 -1.55
CA PHE A 79 14.39 21.89 -1.28
C PHE A 79 15.48 21.53 -2.29
N TYR A 80 15.43 20.33 -2.86
CA TYR A 80 16.55 19.81 -3.65
C TYR A 80 16.24 19.57 -5.12
N LEU A 81 14.97 19.51 -5.52
CA LEU A 81 14.63 19.35 -6.94
C LEU A 81 15.04 20.59 -7.73
N GLY A 82 15.87 20.39 -8.76
CA GLY A 82 16.37 21.47 -9.62
C GLY A 82 17.56 22.24 -9.02
N THR A 83 18.14 21.74 -7.94
CA THR A 83 19.40 22.22 -7.38
C THR A 83 20.55 21.28 -7.78
N ASP A 84 21.79 21.78 -7.72
CA ASP A 84 23.00 20.96 -7.94
C ASP A 84 23.44 20.19 -6.67
N ASP A 85 22.58 20.13 -5.64
CA ASP A 85 22.87 19.40 -4.42
C ASP A 85 22.65 17.89 -4.62
N GLY A 86 23.73 17.21 -5.00
CA GLY A 86 23.73 15.77 -5.19
C GLY A 86 23.41 14.97 -3.91
N ALA A 87 23.69 15.50 -2.71
CA ALA A 87 23.36 14.80 -1.47
C ALA A 87 21.86 14.79 -1.21
N GLY A 88 21.19 15.93 -1.43
CA GLY A 88 19.74 16.05 -1.33
C GLY A 88 18.97 15.18 -2.33
N LEU A 89 19.46 15.13 -3.57
CA LEU A 89 18.88 14.25 -4.61
C LEU A 89 19.11 12.76 -4.30
N ASN A 90 20.28 12.36 -3.81
CA ASN A 90 20.54 11.00 -3.35
C ASN A 90 19.65 10.61 -2.17
N ALA A 91 19.39 11.54 -1.24
CA ALA A 91 18.46 11.31 -0.13
C ALA A 91 17.02 11.07 -0.64
N ALA A 92 16.57 11.80 -1.66
CA ALA A 92 15.25 11.58 -2.27
C ALA A 92 15.12 10.19 -2.91
N VAL A 93 16.18 9.72 -3.58
CA VAL A 93 16.23 8.34 -4.12
C VAL A 93 16.20 7.33 -2.98
N ALA A 94 16.97 7.51 -1.91
CA ALA A 94 16.95 6.59 -0.76
C ALA A 94 15.56 6.51 -0.09
N ILE A 95 14.89 7.66 0.07
CA ILE A 95 13.53 7.72 0.61
C ILE A 95 12.52 6.98 -0.27
N TYR A 96 12.70 6.98 -1.61
CA TYR A 96 11.87 6.16 -2.49
C TYR A 96 12.00 4.65 -2.23
N PHE A 97 13.22 4.16 -2.01
CA PHE A 97 13.44 2.75 -1.64
C PHE A 97 12.84 2.42 -0.28
N ILE A 98 13.02 3.30 0.71
CA ILE A 98 12.44 3.14 2.04
C ILE A 98 10.90 3.13 1.98
N PHE A 99 10.30 4.04 1.20
CA PHE A 99 8.87 4.08 0.98
C PHE A 99 8.37 2.77 0.36
N GLY A 100 9.03 2.29 -0.70
CA GLY A 100 8.68 1.04 -1.36
C GLY A 100 8.74 -0.15 -0.40
N ALA A 101 9.84 -0.30 0.32
CA ALA A 101 10.03 -1.38 1.29
C ALA A 101 8.99 -1.34 2.42
N PHE A 102 8.67 -0.15 2.94
CA PHE A 102 7.67 0.00 3.99
C PHE A 102 6.25 -0.30 3.47
N PHE A 103 5.91 0.22 2.29
CA PHE A 103 4.61 -0.02 1.64
C PHE A 103 4.40 -1.51 1.35
N THR A 104 5.39 -2.20 0.78
CA THR A 104 5.29 -3.63 0.45
C THR A 104 5.23 -4.49 1.70
N THR A 105 5.96 -4.12 2.76
CA THR A 105 6.00 -4.86 4.03
C THR A 105 4.76 -4.66 4.90
N THR A 106 3.93 -3.65 4.65
CA THR A 106 2.76 -3.33 5.52
C THR A 106 1.41 -3.33 4.80
N ILE A 107 1.31 -2.74 3.61
CA ILE A 107 0.03 -2.48 2.95
C ILE A 107 -0.24 -3.47 1.84
N GLU A 108 0.76 -3.78 1.02
CA GLU A 108 0.54 -4.40 -0.30
C GLU A 108 -0.16 -5.76 -0.21
N CYS A 109 0.48 -6.79 0.34
CA CYS A 109 -0.16 -8.11 0.43
C CYS A 109 -1.34 -8.11 1.42
N THR A 110 -1.27 -7.31 2.48
CA THR A 110 -2.34 -7.21 3.49
C THR A 110 -3.65 -6.68 2.90
N ALA A 111 -3.60 -5.70 1.99
CA ALA A 111 -4.77 -5.15 1.34
C ALA A 111 -5.47 -6.18 0.43
N TYR A 112 -4.71 -7.00 -0.28
CA TYR A 112 -5.26 -8.08 -1.11
C TYR A 112 -5.85 -9.21 -0.26
N ALA A 113 -5.13 -9.64 0.78
CA ALA A 113 -5.59 -10.68 1.69
C ALA A 113 -6.91 -10.25 2.35
N TYR A 114 -6.93 -9.10 3.00
CA TYR A 114 -8.13 -8.54 3.64
C TYR A 114 -9.28 -8.37 2.63
N GLY A 115 -8.97 -7.84 1.44
CA GLY A 115 -9.97 -7.67 0.37
C GLY A 115 -10.64 -8.97 -0.08
N SER A 116 -9.96 -10.12 0.03
CA SER A 116 -10.53 -11.44 -0.27
C SER A 116 -11.22 -12.10 0.94
N GLU A 117 -10.77 -11.79 2.15
CA GLU A 117 -11.29 -12.34 3.42
C GLU A 117 -12.68 -11.81 3.77
N ILE A 118 -13.02 -10.57 3.37
CA ILE A 118 -14.32 -9.95 3.67
C ILE A 118 -15.50 -10.53 2.88
N TRP A 119 -15.24 -11.29 1.82
CA TRP A 119 -16.29 -11.84 0.97
C TRP A 119 -16.70 -13.23 1.45
N PRO A 120 -18.02 -13.52 1.42
CA PRO A 120 -18.51 -14.84 1.77
C PRO A 120 -17.97 -15.89 0.81
N THR A 121 -17.78 -17.11 1.29
CA THR A 121 -17.01 -18.16 0.59
C THR A 121 -17.52 -18.42 -0.83
N HIS A 122 -18.84 -18.34 -1.03
CA HIS A 122 -19.49 -18.56 -2.33
C HIS A 122 -19.35 -17.38 -3.31
N LEU A 123 -19.03 -16.16 -2.86
CA LEU A 123 -18.78 -14.97 -3.70
C LEU A 123 -17.32 -14.52 -3.67
N ARG A 124 -16.43 -15.27 -3.03
CA ARG A 124 -15.06 -14.83 -2.78
C ARG A 124 -14.28 -14.60 -4.08
N SER A 125 -14.54 -15.41 -5.10
CA SER A 125 -13.87 -15.29 -6.41
C SER A 125 -14.30 -14.00 -7.13
N GLU A 126 -15.60 -13.74 -7.16
CA GLU A 126 -16.22 -12.56 -7.76
C GLU A 126 -15.81 -11.29 -7.00
N GLY A 127 -15.85 -11.34 -5.68
CA GLY A 127 -15.41 -10.26 -4.79
C GLY A 127 -13.94 -9.92 -4.95
N SER A 128 -13.07 -10.94 -5.02
CA SER A 128 -11.64 -10.74 -5.29
C SER A 128 -11.41 -10.10 -6.66
N THR A 129 -12.19 -10.50 -7.66
CA THR A 129 -12.13 -9.89 -9.00
C THR A 129 -12.49 -8.40 -8.95
N LEU A 130 -13.51 -8.01 -8.18
CA LEU A 130 -13.86 -6.60 -7.96
C LEU A 130 -12.76 -5.83 -7.23
N VAL A 131 -12.07 -6.46 -6.27
CA VAL A 131 -10.93 -5.87 -5.57
C VAL A 131 -9.79 -5.58 -6.55
N PHE A 132 -9.42 -6.54 -7.40
CA PHE A 132 -8.38 -6.34 -8.42
C PHE A 132 -8.80 -5.31 -9.48
N ALA A 133 -10.03 -5.38 -9.98
CA ALA A 133 -10.56 -4.40 -10.93
C ALA A 133 -10.51 -2.98 -10.35
N SER A 134 -10.91 -2.82 -9.08
CA SER A 134 -10.83 -1.55 -8.36
C SER A 134 -9.38 -1.11 -8.19
N PHE A 135 -8.45 -2.01 -7.87
CA PHE A 135 -7.04 -1.69 -7.71
C PHE A 135 -6.41 -1.16 -9.00
N PHE A 136 -6.60 -1.86 -10.12
CA PHE A 136 -6.06 -1.44 -11.42
C PHE A 136 -6.77 -0.20 -11.97
N GLY A 137 -8.10 -0.11 -11.80
CA GLY A 137 -8.87 1.08 -12.16
C GLY A 137 -8.37 2.33 -11.42
N ASN A 138 -8.15 2.21 -10.10
CA ASN A 138 -7.53 3.28 -9.32
C ASN A 138 -6.10 3.55 -9.78
N SER A 139 -5.29 2.52 -10.08
CA SER A 139 -3.92 2.71 -10.57
C SER A 139 -3.89 3.62 -11.81
N ILE A 140 -4.77 3.38 -12.78
CA ILE A 140 -4.90 4.20 -13.98
C ILE A 140 -5.38 5.62 -13.63
N ALA A 141 -6.42 5.73 -12.80
CA ALA A 141 -7.01 7.01 -12.41
C ALA A 141 -6.02 7.92 -11.66
N TYR A 142 -5.14 7.36 -10.84
CA TYR A 142 -4.09 8.11 -10.14
C TYR A 142 -2.85 8.34 -11.02
N SER A 143 -2.49 7.40 -11.91
CA SER A 143 -1.32 7.55 -12.80
C SER A 143 -1.50 8.66 -13.84
N ALA A 144 -2.67 8.74 -14.46
CA ALA A 144 -2.92 9.67 -15.57
C ALA A 144 -2.73 11.16 -15.20
N PRO A 145 -3.28 11.69 -14.09
CA PRO A 145 -3.13 13.09 -13.73
C PRO A 145 -1.79 13.40 -13.03
N VAL A 146 -1.06 12.40 -12.52
CA VAL A 146 0.15 12.60 -11.70
C VAL A 146 1.19 13.46 -12.41
N THR A 147 1.48 13.17 -13.68
CA THR A 147 2.51 13.90 -14.43
C THR A 147 2.12 15.37 -14.67
N VAL A 148 0.85 15.63 -14.98
CA VAL A 148 0.32 16.98 -15.18
C VAL A 148 0.25 17.74 -13.85
N GLY A 149 -0.24 17.09 -12.79
CA GLY A 149 -0.35 17.64 -11.45
C GLY A 149 1.00 18.04 -10.85
N LEU A 150 2.01 17.19 -11.03
CA LEU A 150 3.38 17.47 -10.61
C LEU A 150 4.01 18.61 -11.42
N LYS A 151 3.79 18.68 -12.73
CA LYS A 151 4.30 19.78 -13.56
C LYS A 151 3.74 21.13 -13.13
N ASN A 152 2.46 21.18 -12.76
CA ASN A 152 1.77 22.43 -12.43
C ASN A 152 1.97 22.85 -10.96
N THR A 153 1.99 21.88 -10.05
CA THR A 153 1.89 22.14 -8.60
C THR A 153 3.17 21.77 -7.84
N GLY A 154 4.08 21.04 -8.48
CA GLY A 154 5.36 20.61 -7.91
C GLY A 154 5.17 19.77 -6.65
N TRP A 155 5.96 20.06 -5.62
CA TRP A 155 5.98 19.34 -4.35
C TRP A 155 4.62 19.35 -3.62
N LYS A 156 3.78 20.38 -3.83
CA LYS A 156 2.47 20.51 -3.16
C LYS A 156 1.50 19.40 -3.56
N PHE A 157 1.68 18.80 -4.74
CA PHE A 157 0.84 17.69 -5.20
C PHE A 157 0.96 16.47 -4.28
N TYR A 158 2.11 16.25 -3.64
CA TYR A 158 2.31 15.18 -2.67
C TYR A 158 1.45 15.32 -1.41
N MET A 159 1.17 16.55 -0.98
CA MET A 159 0.35 16.78 0.21
C MET A 159 -1.08 16.27 0.01
N ILE A 160 -1.59 16.25 -1.23
CA ILE A 160 -2.90 15.68 -1.55
C ILE A 160 -2.92 14.19 -1.22
N PHE A 161 -1.89 13.45 -1.65
CA PHE A 161 -1.74 12.03 -1.35
C PHE A 161 -1.57 11.77 0.15
N VAL A 162 -0.80 12.62 0.86
CA VAL A 162 -0.68 12.53 2.32
C VAL A 162 -2.05 12.63 2.99
N VAL A 163 -2.84 13.64 2.63
CA VAL A 163 -4.18 13.86 3.20
C VAL A 163 -5.12 12.71 2.87
N VAL A 164 -5.17 12.27 1.60
CA VAL A 164 -6.00 11.13 1.18
C VAL A 164 -5.61 9.85 1.91
N THR A 165 -4.32 9.62 2.13
CA THR A 165 -3.81 8.47 2.89
C THR A 165 -4.29 8.53 4.32
N VAL A 166 -4.04 9.64 5.01
CA VAL A 166 -4.43 9.81 6.43
C VAL A 166 -5.94 9.64 6.62
N ILE A 167 -6.77 10.27 5.77
CA ILE A 167 -8.22 10.14 5.85
C ILE A 167 -8.64 8.68 5.61
N SER A 168 -8.08 8.01 4.60
CA SER A 168 -8.37 6.61 4.30
C SER A 168 -7.95 5.69 5.46
N THR A 169 -6.80 5.95 6.07
CA THR A 169 -6.27 5.18 7.20
C THR A 169 -7.14 5.33 8.44
N ILE A 170 -7.60 6.55 8.74
CA ILE A 170 -8.55 6.82 9.84
C ILE A 170 -9.87 6.09 9.57
N ALA A 171 -10.40 6.15 8.35
CA ALA A 171 -11.63 5.46 7.98
C ALA A 171 -11.51 3.94 8.17
N ILE A 172 -10.37 3.35 7.78
CA ILE A 172 -10.08 1.92 7.99
C ILE A 172 -10.03 1.59 9.48
N TRP A 173 -9.35 2.41 10.28
CA TRP A 173 -9.22 2.17 11.71
C TRP A 173 -10.56 2.08 12.44
N PHE A 174 -11.55 2.88 12.03
CA PHE A 174 -12.90 2.85 12.64
C PHE A 174 -13.86 1.83 12.00
N THR A 175 -13.71 1.53 10.72
CA THR A 175 -14.74 0.79 9.96
C THR A 175 -14.39 -0.69 9.79
N PHE A 176 -13.10 -1.04 9.76
CA PHE A 176 -12.68 -2.39 9.35
C PHE A 176 -12.49 -3.28 10.58
N PRO A 177 -13.26 -4.38 10.72
CA PRO A 177 -13.05 -5.34 11.80
C PRO A 177 -11.77 -6.15 11.56
N GLU A 178 -11.06 -6.44 12.64
CA GLU A 178 -9.86 -7.30 12.56
C GLU A 178 -10.25 -8.76 12.24
N THR A 179 -9.51 -9.36 11.29
CA THR A 179 -9.73 -10.72 10.76
C THR A 179 -8.73 -11.76 11.27
N ILE A 180 -7.74 -11.36 12.07
CA ILE A 180 -6.69 -12.26 12.56
C ILE A 180 -7.25 -13.40 13.42
N GLY A 181 -6.80 -14.63 13.15
CA GLY A 181 -7.10 -15.81 13.94
C GLY A 181 -8.54 -16.31 13.86
N LEU A 182 -9.34 -15.80 12.90
CA LEU A 182 -10.71 -16.22 12.69
C LEU A 182 -10.79 -17.13 11.46
N PRO A 183 -11.56 -18.23 11.51
CA PRO A 183 -11.91 -18.96 10.31
C PRO A 183 -12.76 -18.09 9.39
N LEU A 184 -12.70 -18.35 8.09
CA LEU A 184 -13.36 -17.54 7.06
C LEU A 184 -14.88 -17.42 7.27
N GLU A 185 -15.50 -18.45 7.85
CA GLU A 185 -16.93 -18.48 8.18
C GLU A 185 -17.28 -17.52 9.33
N GLU A 186 -16.43 -17.43 10.37
CA GLU A 186 -16.61 -16.48 11.48
C GLU A 186 -16.33 -15.03 11.05
N ILE A 187 -15.48 -14.81 10.03
CA ILE A 187 -15.27 -13.49 9.43
C ILE A 187 -16.57 -13.02 8.76
N ASN A 188 -17.21 -13.88 7.95
CA ASN A 188 -18.46 -13.51 7.29
C ASN A 188 -19.60 -13.22 8.29
N ALA A 189 -19.61 -13.93 9.43
CA ALA A 189 -20.55 -13.68 10.51
C ALA A 189 -20.44 -12.25 11.06
N LYS A 190 -19.23 -11.68 11.13
CA LYS A 190 -19.00 -10.28 11.54
C LYS A 190 -19.54 -9.26 10.52
N PHE A 191 -19.70 -9.66 9.26
CA PHE A 191 -20.25 -8.82 8.19
C PHE A 191 -21.75 -9.08 7.93
N GLY A 192 -22.41 -9.90 8.75
CA GLY A 192 -23.87 -10.07 8.76
C GLY A 192 -24.41 -11.34 8.09
N GLU A 193 -23.56 -12.32 7.76
CA GLU A 193 -24.02 -13.63 7.26
C GLU A 193 -24.57 -14.48 8.42
N LYS A 194 -25.72 -15.15 8.22
CA LYS A 194 -26.25 -16.11 9.20
C LYS A 194 -25.39 -17.37 9.17
N VAL A 195 -24.67 -17.63 10.26
CA VAL A 195 -23.92 -18.87 10.49
C VAL A 195 -24.91 -20.02 10.58
N GLU A 196 -24.96 -20.89 9.57
CA GLU A 196 -25.86 -22.06 9.57
C GLU A 196 -25.29 -23.20 10.43
N ILE A 197 -23.97 -23.24 10.66
CA ILE A 197 -23.30 -24.22 11.53
C ILE A 197 -22.11 -23.56 12.25
N ASP A 198 -22.20 -23.42 13.58
CA ASP A 198 -21.06 -23.03 14.41
C ASP A 198 -20.14 -24.25 14.57
N LEU A 199 -18.94 -24.22 13.98
CA LEU A 199 -17.95 -25.31 14.06
C LEU A 199 -17.63 -25.72 15.51
N LYS A 200 -17.71 -24.79 16.47
CA LYS A 200 -17.55 -25.13 17.90
C LYS A 200 -18.69 -25.99 18.41
N SER A 201 -19.92 -25.75 17.95
CA SER A 201 -21.08 -26.57 18.27
C SER A 201 -21.03 -27.94 17.59
N ALA A 202 -20.49 -28.03 16.37
CA ALA A 202 -20.33 -29.29 15.65
C ALA A 202 -19.28 -30.20 16.30
N VAL A 203 -18.14 -29.65 16.72
CA VAL A 203 -17.09 -30.42 17.43
C VAL A 203 -17.56 -30.88 18.81
N VAL A 204 -18.36 -30.08 19.52
CA VAL A 204 -18.98 -30.50 20.79
C VAL A 204 -20.04 -31.59 20.55
N ALA A 205 -20.74 -31.57 19.42
CA ALA A 205 -21.73 -32.58 19.07
C ALA A 205 -21.13 -33.91 18.59
N GLU A 206 -19.92 -33.93 18.03
CA GLU A 206 -19.23 -35.18 17.65
C GLU A 206 -18.51 -35.87 18.82
N VAL A 207 -18.22 -35.14 19.91
CA VAL A 207 -17.44 -35.65 21.06
C VAL A 207 -18.31 -35.92 22.30
N GLY A 208 -19.61 -35.59 22.25
CA GLY A 208 -20.60 -35.88 23.30
C GLY A 208 -21.44 -37.12 23.00
#